data_AF-V3ZK75-F1
#
_entry.id   AF-V3ZK75-F1
#
_cell.length_a   1.000
_cell.length_b   1.000
_cell.length_c   1.000
_cell.angle_alpha   90.00
_cell.angle_beta   90.00
_cell.angle_gamma   90.00
#
_symmetry.space_group_name_H-M   'P 1'
#
loop_
_entity.id
_entity.type
_entity.pdbx_description
1 polymer ?
#
loop_
_entity_poly.entity_id
_entity_poly.type
_entity_poly.pdbx_seq_one_letter_code
_entity_poly.pdbx_strand_id
1 'polypeptide(L)'
;PDRPFVVIWNKPSNRCVHNLSEYAILDNSGGQFVGDVISLFYKTGDFPSISKGHINNGGIPQLGNLSLHLSKLYKDIVEAIPDKDFQGVAVFDFEAWRPLFGDNYDSLRIYQELSIELVKKQHPDWTNTTQIKLEAIKQFDDSARNFWYSSLKMARTLRPGGYWGYYGFPRARKQGNDQLGWLWQESTGLYPRIYSSISTPPDARRTTITSIVNETVRVKAKYSPPNTPILPYTLVQNGGTYLFNEVRDVGSSGVVIWGSSRDFHTPGECAILQAYVNNVLGPYVLKLTK
;
A
#
# COMPACT_ATOMS: atom_id res chain seq x y z
N PRO A 1 -5.81 -19.04 -18.88
CA PRO A 1 -5.37 -17.96 -17.96
C PRO A 1 -6.49 -16.94 -17.83
N ASP A 2 -7.35 -17.11 -16.83
CA ASP A 2 -8.71 -16.56 -16.86
C ASP A 2 -8.81 -15.10 -16.38
N ARG A 3 -7.68 -14.38 -16.30
CA ARG A 3 -7.63 -12.93 -16.06
C ARG A 3 -6.48 -12.27 -16.84
N PRO A 4 -6.74 -11.23 -17.64
CA PRO A 4 -5.70 -10.48 -18.33
C PRO A 4 -4.82 -9.72 -17.32
N PHE A 5 -3.54 -9.57 -17.64
CA PHE A 5 -2.62 -8.76 -16.85
C PHE A 5 -2.98 -7.27 -17.02
N VAL A 6 -3.30 -6.56 -15.93
CA VAL A 6 -3.74 -5.16 -16.00
C VAL A 6 -2.63 -4.17 -15.68
N VAL A 7 -2.64 -3.01 -16.33
CA VAL A 7 -1.74 -1.89 -16.00
C VAL A 7 -2.60 -0.72 -15.57
N ILE A 8 -2.43 -0.29 -14.32
CA ILE A 8 -3.23 0.76 -13.70
C ILE A 8 -2.37 2.02 -13.54
N TRP A 9 -2.89 3.15 -13.97
CA TRP A 9 -2.28 4.46 -13.84
C TRP A 9 -2.74 5.16 -12.57
N ASN A 10 -1.80 5.44 -11.67
CA ASN A 10 -2.03 6.20 -10.45
C ASN A 10 -1.01 7.33 -10.32
N LYS A 11 -0.84 8.11 -11.40
CA LYS A 11 -0.09 9.37 -11.37
C LYS A 11 -1.05 10.56 -11.38
N PRO A 12 -0.77 11.64 -10.63
CA PRO A 12 -1.56 12.86 -10.64
C PRO A 12 -1.24 13.72 -11.88
N SER A 13 -1.52 13.16 -13.07
CA SER A 13 -1.23 13.76 -14.38
C SER A 13 -2.44 14.43 -15.03
N ASN A 14 -3.49 14.75 -14.27
CA ASN A 14 -4.72 15.41 -14.75
C ASN A 14 -4.49 16.72 -15.52
N ARG A 15 -3.39 17.41 -15.25
CA ARG A 15 -2.96 18.62 -15.98
C ARG A 15 -2.26 18.35 -17.32
N CYS A 16 -1.91 17.10 -17.62
CA CYS A 16 -1.21 16.71 -18.83
C CYS A 16 -2.17 16.02 -19.81
N VAL A 17 -2.03 16.28 -21.11
CA VAL A 17 -2.81 15.60 -22.15
C VAL A 17 -2.08 14.30 -22.55
N HIS A 18 -2.71 13.16 -22.32
CA HIS A 18 -2.20 11.83 -22.69
C HIS A 18 -3.38 10.87 -22.87
N ASN A 19 -3.28 9.93 -23.82
CA ASN A 19 -4.33 8.96 -24.10
C ASN A 19 -3.91 7.57 -23.59
N LEU A 20 -4.29 7.25 -22.35
CA LEU A 20 -3.93 5.97 -21.72
C LEU A 20 -4.79 4.82 -22.23
N SER A 21 -6.07 5.09 -22.52
CA SER A 21 -7.05 4.11 -22.95
C SER A 21 -6.68 3.42 -24.28
N GLU A 22 -6.06 4.15 -25.22
CA GLU A 22 -5.55 3.62 -26.49
C GLU A 22 -4.48 2.53 -26.29
N TYR A 23 -3.80 2.53 -25.13
CA TYR A 23 -2.76 1.58 -24.79
C TYR A 23 -3.20 0.50 -23.80
N ALA A 24 -4.50 0.35 -23.55
CA ALA A 24 -5.06 -0.54 -22.53
C ALA A 24 -4.51 -0.29 -21.11
N ILE A 25 -4.09 0.96 -20.83
CA ILE A 25 -3.73 1.40 -19.49
C ILE A 25 -4.98 1.95 -18.83
N LEU A 26 -5.36 1.38 -17.68
CA LEU A 26 -6.55 1.78 -16.93
C LEU A 26 -6.25 3.02 -16.09
N ASP A 27 -7.07 4.05 -16.21
CA ASP A 27 -7.02 5.26 -15.39
C ASP A 27 -8.42 5.69 -14.96
N ASN A 28 -8.49 6.54 -13.94
CA ASN A 28 -9.78 7.05 -13.46
C ASN A 28 -10.43 7.96 -14.50
N SER A 29 -11.76 7.92 -14.54
CA SER A 29 -12.59 8.83 -15.33
C SER A 29 -12.20 10.29 -15.09
N GLY A 30 -11.94 11.02 -16.19
CA GLY A 30 -11.51 12.43 -16.14
C GLY A 30 -10.11 12.67 -15.56
N GLY A 31 -9.27 11.62 -15.46
CA GLY A 31 -7.90 11.72 -14.97
C GLY A 31 -7.79 12.00 -13.46
N GLN A 32 -8.85 11.75 -12.70
CA GLN A 32 -8.87 12.00 -11.24
C GLN A 32 -7.85 11.12 -10.52
N PHE A 33 -7.29 11.60 -9.40
CA PHE A 33 -6.35 10.79 -8.62
C PHE A 33 -7.04 9.72 -7.76
N VAL A 34 -8.27 10.01 -7.33
CA VAL A 34 -9.18 9.11 -6.62
C VAL A 34 -10.42 8.96 -7.48
N GLY A 35 -10.79 7.73 -7.84
CA GLY A 35 -11.88 7.50 -8.78
C GLY A 35 -12.29 6.03 -8.90
N ASP A 36 -12.96 5.74 -10.01
CA ASP A 36 -13.65 4.49 -10.36
C ASP A 36 -12.70 3.30 -10.61
N VAL A 37 -11.49 3.55 -11.12
CA VAL A 37 -10.49 2.50 -11.35
C VAL A 37 -9.61 2.29 -10.13
N ILE A 38 -9.10 3.37 -9.55
CA ILE A 38 -8.19 3.34 -8.41
C ILE A 38 -8.37 4.53 -7.46
N SER A 39 -8.37 4.25 -6.17
CA SER A 39 -8.49 5.22 -5.08
C SER A 39 -7.38 5.00 -4.04
N LEU A 40 -6.35 5.86 -4.05
CA LEU A 40 -5.24 5.82 -3.07
C LEU A 40 -5.47 6.85 -1.96
N PHE A 41 -5.48 6.41 -0.71
CA PHE A 41 -5.77 7.21 0.47
C PHE A 41 -4.50 7.50 1.29
N TYR A 42 -3.92 8.69 1.13
CA TYR A 42 -2.72 9.12 1.89
C TYR A 42 -3.00 9.53 3.34
N LYS A 43 -4.18 10.10 3.59
CA LYS A 43 -4.61 10.56 4.91
C LYS A 43 -6.07 10.17 5.07
N THR A 44 -6.31 9.07 5.75
CA THR A 44 -7.67 8.57 5.98
C THR A 44 -7.83 8.11 7.42
N GLY A 45 -9.01 8.38 7.96
CA GLY A 45 -9.28 8.25 9.37
C GLY A 45 -8.35 9.10 10.22
N ASP A 46 -8.14 8.64 11.45
CA ASP A 46 -7.26 9.29 12.41
C ASP A 46 -6.25 8.32 13.02
N PHE A 47 -5.39 7.72 12.19
CA PHE A 47 -4.38 6.80 12.70
C PHE A 47 -3.45 7.50 13.72
N PRO A 48 -3.13 6.83 14.85
CA PRO A 48 -2.08 7.28 15.76
C PRO A 48 -0.79 7.45 14.98
N SER A 49 -0.13 8.60 15.09
CA SER A 49 1.12 8.82 14.37
C SER A 49 1.95 9.94 14.97
N ILE A 50 3.24 9.94 14.65
CA ILE A 50 4.19 10.95 15.08
C ILE A 50 4.86 11.53 13.84
N SER A 51 4.80 12.85 13.68
CA SER A 51 5.45 13.54 12.55
C SER A 51 5.95 14.91 12.97
N LYS A 52 7.26 15.15 12.84
CA LYS A 52 7.92 16.44 13.13
C LYS A 52 7.52 17.04 14.49
N GLY A 53 7.45 16.20 15.53
CA GLY A 53 7.06 16.61 16.89
C GLY A 53 5.55 16.71 17.14
N HIS A 54 4.73 16.56 16.11
CA HIS A 54 3.28 16.48 16.26
C HIS A 54 2.84 15.04 16.59
N ILE A 55 2.03 14.90 17.64
CA ILE A 55 1.44 13.64 18.09
C ILE A 55 -0.02 13.64 17.65
N ASN A 56 -0.35 12.78 16.68
CA ASN A 56 -1.72 12.56 16.23
C ASN A 56 -2.34 11.36 16.96
N ASN A 57 -3.58 11.49 17.42
CA ASN A 57 -4.35 10.44 18.08
C ASN A 57 -3.52 9.55 19.03
N GLY A 58 -2.83 10.16 19.99
CA GLY A 58 -2.02 9.44 20.99
C GLY A 58 -0.63 8.98 20.52
N GLY A 59 -0.28 9.13 19.24
CA GLY A 59 1.05 8.86 18.69
C GLY A 59 1.31 7.39 18.41
N ILE A 60 1.06 6.51 19.38
CA ILE A 60 1.22 5.06 19.28
C ILE A 60 -0.16 4.36 19.35
N PRO A 61 -0.35 3.17 18.75
CA PRO A 61 -1.66 2.54 18.67
C PRO A 61 -2.30 2.25 20.03
N GLN A 62 -1.50 1.97 21.08
CA GLN A 62 -1.99 1.70 22.44
C GLN A 62 -2.68 2.90 23.10
N LEU A 63 -2.34 4.11 22.67
CA LEU A 63 -2.91 5.36 23.19
C LEU A 63 -3.93 5.97 22.22
N GLY A 64 -4.18 5.31 21.10
CA GLY A 64 -5.08 5.79 20.05
C GLY A 64 -6.55 5.57 20.38
N ASN A 65 -7.37 6.57 20.04
CA ASN A 65 -8.81 6.43 20.06
C ASN A 65 -9.29 5.78 18.74
N LEU A 66 -9.60 4.48 18.80
CA LEU A 66 -10.09 3.73 17.64
C LEU A 66 -11.44 4.23 17.13
N SER A 67 -12.34 4.64 18.01
CA SER A 67 -13.68 5.13 17.61
C SER A 67 -13.59 6.46 16.85
N LEU A 68 -12.70 7.36 17.27
CA LEU A 68 -12.39 8.60 16.55
C LEU A 68 -11.85 8.29 15.15
N HIS A 69 -10.87 7.38 15.06
CA HIS A 69 -10.29 6.96 13.80
C HIS A 69 -11.35 6.39 12.84
N LEU A 70 -12.17 5.43 13.30
CA LEU A 70 -13.19 4.79 12.49
C LEU A 70 -14.31 5.76 12.07
N SER A 71 -14.71 6.69 12.93
CA SER A 71 -15.71 7.70 12.61
C SER A 71 -15.25 8.64 11.49
N LYS A 72 -13.96 9.01 11.50
CA LYS A 72 -13.37 9.80 10.43
C LYS A 72 -13.16 8.98 9.15
N LEU A 73 -12.67 7.75 9.28
CA LEU A 73 -12.48 6.83 8.16
C LEU A 73 -13.78 6.59 7.38
N TYR A 74 -14.90 6.42 8.10
CA TYR A 74 -16.22 6.32 7.49
C TYR A 74 -16.52 7.50 6.57
N LYS A 75 -16.31 8.73 7.05
CA LYS A 75 -16.56 9.96 6.29
C LYS A 75 -15.64 10.04 5.08
N ASP A 76 -14.34 9.81 5.29
CA ASP A 76 -13.33 9.87 4.23
C ASP A 76 -13.64 8.88 3.09
N ILE A 77 -14.08 7.66 3.40
CA ILE A 77 -14.46 6.66 2.38
C ILE A 77 -15.74 7.05 1.65
N VAL A 78 -16.77 7.49 2.38
CA VAL A 78 -18.07 7.84 1.78
C VAL A 78 -17.95 9.06 0.86
N GLU A 79 -17.12 10.03 1.23
CA GLU A 79 -16.83 11.22 0.43
C GLU A 79 -15.99 10.87 -0.81
N ALA A 80 -14.91 10.10 -0.63
CA ALA A 80 -13.99 9.77 -1.71
C ALA A 80 -14.57 8.81 -2.77
N ILE A 81 -15.39 7.85 -2.35
CA ILE A 81 -15.99 6.84 -3.23
C ILE A 81 -17.51 6.86 -3.02
N PRO A 82 -18.26 7.79 -3.63
CA PRO A 82 -19.72 7.89 -3.42
C PRO A 82 -20.49 6.65 -3.90
N ASP A 83 -19.99 6.00 -4.95
CA ASP A 83 -20.59 4.78 -5.50
C ASP A 83 -20.45 3.62 -4.51
N LYS A 84 -21.59 3.06 -4.07
CA LYS A 84 -21.63 1.94 -3.13
C LYS A 84 -21.27 0.60 -3.78
N ASP A 85 -21.46 0.50 -5.09
CA ASP A 85 -21.20 -0.70 -5.89
C ASP A 85 -19.78 -0.71 -6.48
N PHE A 86 -18.91 0.21 -6.02
CA PHE A 86 -17.52 0.34 -6.43
C PHE A 86 -16.80 -1.01 -6.52
N GLN A 87 -16.19 -1.27 -7.70
CA GLN A 87 -15.42 -2.49 -8.01
C GLN A 87 -13.96 -2.20 -8.37
N GLY A 88 -13.47 -1.00 -8.05
CA GLY A 88 -12.11 -0.59 -8.34
C GLY A 88 -11.11 -1.01 -7.26
N VAL A 89 -9.87 -0.58 -7.47
CA VAL A 89 -8.76 -0.73 -6.52
C VAL A 89 -8.84 0.36 -5.46
N ALA A 90 -8.80 0.01 -4.17
CA ALA A 90 -8.78 0.98 -3.08
C ALA A 90 -7.68 0.67 -2.07
N VAL A 91 -6.78 1.62 -1.86
CA VAL A 91 -5.51 1.37 -1.17
C VAL A 91 -5.33 2.37 -0.04
N PHE A 92 -5.13 1.87 1.16
CA PHE A 92 -4.71 2.68 2.29
C PHE A 92 -3.20 2.85 2.28
N ASP A 93 -2.73 4.09 2.15
CA ASP A 93 -1.32 4.44 2.23
C ASP A 93 -0.97 4.95 3.63
N PHE A 94 -0.91 4.01 4.56
CA PHE A 94 -0.53 4.27 5.93
C PHE A 94 0.89 3.75 6.22
N GLU A 95 1.85 4.67 6.32
CA GLU A 95 3.28 4.35 6.46
C GLU A 95 3.90 4.81 7.80
N ALA A 96 3.10 5.36 8.72
CA ALA A 96 3.65 5.94 9.95
C ALA A 96 4.27 4.88 10.86
N TRP A 97 3.69 3.68 10.93
CA TRP A 97 4.24 2.51 11.62
C TRP A 97 3.73 1.21 10.98
N ARG A 98 4.41 0.10 11.26
CA ARG A 98 4.10 -1.24 10.75
C ARG A 98 3.31 -2.05 11.79
N PRO A 99 2.45 -3.00 11.37
CA PRO A 99 1.51 -3.66 12.27
C PRO A 99 2.14 -4.66 13.25
N LEU A 100 3.46 -4.91 13.15
CA LEU A 100 4.23 -5.71 14.10
C LEU A 100 5.30 -4.84 14.74
N PHE A 101 5.39 -4.88 16.07
CA PHE A 101 6.34 -4.13 16.88
C PHE A 101 7.76 -4.29 16.34
N GLY A 102 8.19 -5.54 16.13
CA GLY A 102 9.55 -5.89 15.68
C GLY A 102 9.90 -5.36 14.29
N ASP A 103 8.90 -5.02 13.47
CA ASP A 103 9.12 -4.45 12.15
C ASP A 103 9.31 -2.93 12.19
N ASN A 104 9.11 -2.24 13.31
CA ASN A 104 9.28 -0.79 13.44
C ASN A 104 10.73 -0.36 13.71
N TYR A 105 11.62 -0.66 12.76
CA TYR A 105 13.06 -0.31 12.81
C TYR A 105 13.39 1.01 12.06
N ASP A 106 14.65 1.43 12.08
CA ASP A 106 15.17 2.69 11.53
C ASP A 106 14.43 3.92 12.08
N SER A 107 13.90 4.79 11.21
CA SER A 107 13.13 5.97 11.58
C SER A 107 11.84 5.65 12.34
N LEU A 108 11.38 4.40 12.33
CA LEU A 108 10.18 3.96 13.04
C LEU A 108 10.49 3.47 14.46
N ARG A 109 11.76 3.47 14.89
CA ARG A 109 12.16 2.99 16.23
C ARG A 109 11.49 3.75 17.37
N ILE A 110 11.11 5.00 17.13
CA ILE A 110 10.36 5.82 18.10
C ILE A 110 9.07 5.14 18.58
N TYR A 111 8.39 4.37 17.74
CA TYR A 111 7.18 3.63 18.13
C TYR A 111 7.50 2.50 19.11
N GLN A 112 8.64 1.83 18.95
CA GLN A 112 9.11 0.81 19.89
C GLN A 112 9.48 1.43 21.24
N GLU A 113 10.22 2.54 21.20
CA GLU A 113 10.69 3.24 22.40
C GLU A 113 9.52 3.76 23.24
N LEU A 114 8.57 4.47 22.62
CA LEU A 114 7.40 4.99 23.33
C LEU A 114 6.50 3.88 23.88
N SER A 115 6.39 2.75 23.18
CA SER A 115 5.63 1.60 23.67
C SER A 115 6.28 0.98 24.91
N ILE A 116 7.61 0.88 24.95
CA ILE A 116 8.35 0.40 26.12
C ILE A 116 8.22 1.39 27.29
N GLU A 117 8.34 2.70 27.02
CA GLU A 117 8.18 3.74 28.05
C GLU A 117 6.75 3.78 28.61
N LEU A 118 5.74 3.50 27.78
CA LEU A 118 4.36 3.36 28.25
C LEU A 118 4.25 2.23 29.29
N VAL A 119 4.80 1.05 29.01
CA VAL A 119 4.75 -0.10 29.95
C VAL A 119 5.52 0.22 31.23
N LYS A 120 6.68 0.86 31.16
CA LYS A 120 7.41 1.32 32.37
C LYS A 120 6.59 2.26 33.24
N LYS A 121 5.82 3.18 32.62
CA LYS A 121 4.93 4.09 33.35
C LYS A 121 3.74 3.37 33.97
N GLN A 122 3.19 2.36 33.29
CA GLN A 122 2.10 1.53 33.79
C GLN A 122 2.55 0.61 34.94
N HIS A 123 3.82 0.19 34.94
CA HIS A 123 4.40 -0.74 35.91
C HIS A 123 5.72 -0.20 36.51
N PRO A 124 5.67 0.83 37.39
CA PRO A 124 6.88 1.45 37.95
C PRO A 124 7.74 0.52 38.81
N ASP A 125 7.17 -0.58 39.30
CA ASP A 125 7.78 -1.61 40.12
C ASP A 125 8.49 -2.71 39.31
N TRP A 126 8.23 -2.80 38.00
CA TRP A 126 8.88 -3.79 37.15
C TRP A 126 10.32 -3.40 36.84
N THR A 127 11.27 -4.24 37.25
CA THR A 127 12.71 -4.06 36.96
C THR A 127 13.22 -4.98 35.85
N ASN A 128 12.47 -6.04 35.51
CA ASN A 128 12.83 -6.99 34.47
C ASN A 128 12.57 -6.39 33.07
N THR A 129 13.65 -6.01 32.39
CA THR A 129 13.60 -5.41 31.05
C THR A 129 13.02 -6.34 29.97
N THR A 130 13.18 -7.65 30.12
CA THR A 130 12.61 -8.63 29.18
C THR A 130 11.09 -8.69 29.33
N GLN A 131 10.59 -8.70 30.57
CA GLN A 131 9.17 -8.66 30.85
C GLN A 131 8.50 -7.39 30.31
N ILE A 132 9.10 -6.23 30.57
CA ILE A 132 8.62 -4.93 30.05
C ILE A 132 8.55 -4.96 28.51
N LYS A 133 9.60 -5.48 27.85
CA LYS A 133 9.64 -5.54 26.39
C LYS A 133 8.58 -6.48 25.82
N LEU A 134 8.37 -7.65 26.41
CA LEU A 134 7.36 -8.60 25.96
C LEU A 134 5.95 -8.02 26.10
N GLU A 135 5.67 -7.32 27.20
CA GLU A 135 4.39 -6.64 27.38
C GLU A 135 4.20 -5.49 26.38
N ALA A 136 5.26 -4.71 26.09
CA ALA A 136 5.20 -3.65 25.08
C ALA A 136 4.93 -4.19 23.67
N ILE A 137 5.54 -5.33 23.31
CA ILE A 137 5.26 -6.04 22.04
C ILE A 137 3.78 -6.43 21.97
N LYS A 138 3.28 -7.10 23.02
CA LYS A 138 1.89 -7.56 23.09
C LYS A 138 0.91 -6.39 22.95
N GLN A 139 1.05 -5.35 23.77
CA GLN A 139 0.15 -4.20 23.73
C GLN A 139 0.19 -3.46 22.38
N PHE A 140 1.38 -3.31 21.79
CA PHE A 140 1.54 -2.69 20.47
C PHE A 140 0.86 -3.51 19.39
N ASP A 141 1.16 -4.80 19.29
CA ASP A 141 0.66 -5.69 18.23
C ASP A 141 -0.86 -5.84 18.30
N ASP A 142 -1.43 -5.98 19.51
CA ASP A 142 -2.88 -6.06 19.71
C ASP A 142 -3.57 -4.75 19.28
N SER A 143 -3.02 -3.60 19.67
CA SER A 143 -3.59 -2.30 19.33
C SER A 143 -3.42 -1.99 17.83
N ALA A 144 -2.24 -2.27 17.26
CA ALA A 144 -1.96 -2.15 15.84
C ALA A 144 -2.93 -2.99 15.01
N ARG A 145 -3.16 -4.25 15.43
CA ARG A 145 -4.17 -5.13 14.82
C ARG A 145 -5.55 -4.48 14.84
N ASN A 146 -5.99 -3.92 15.96
CA ASN A 146 -7.31 -3.29 16.04
C ASN A 146 -7.48 -2.14 15.03
N PHE A 147 -6.47 -1.28 14.86
CA PHE A 147 -6.52 -0.19 13.88
C PHE A 147 -6.51 -0.70 12.44
N TRP A 148 -5.57 -1.59 12.08
CA TRP A 148 -5.42 -2.10 10.71
C TRP A 148 -6.61 -2.97 10.28
N TYR A 149 -7.01 -3.91 11.13
CA TYR A 149 -8.12 -4.83 10.85
C TYR A 149 -9.45 -4.08 10.75
N SER A 150 -9.77 -3.24 11.74
CA SER A 150 -11.06 -2.54 11.77
C SER A 150 -11.21 -1.55 10.61
N SER A 151 -10.10 -0.96 10.15
CA SER A 151 -10.11 -0.10 8.97
C SER A 151 -10.53 -0.85 7.70
N LEU A 152 -9.88 -1.99 7.41
CA LEU A 152 -10.23 -2.80 6.24
C LEU A 152 -11.65 -3.36 6.35
N LYS A 153 -12.04 -3.84 7.54
CA LYS A 153 -13.39 -4.35 7.78
C LYS A 153 -14.44 -3.29 7.51
N MET A 154 -14.22 -2.06 7.99
CA MET A 154 -15.12 -0.93 7.70
C MET A 154 -15.17 -0.64 6.20
N ALA A 155 -14.01 -0.56 5.53
CA ALA A 155 -13.94 -0.26 4.11
C ALA A 155 -14.67 -1.29 3.25
N ARG A 156 -14.47 -2.59 3.55
CA ARG A 156 -15.19 -3.69 2.90
C ARG A 156 -16.68 -3.70 3.19
N THR A 157 -17.08 -3.28 4.38
CA THR A 157 -18.51 -3.16 4.71
C THR A 157 -19.16 -2.04 3.89
N LEU A 158 -18.46 -0.92 3.72
CA LEU A 158 -18.96 0.23 2.98
C LEU A 158 -18.94 0.01 1.46
N ARG A 159 -17.89 -0.62 0.94
CA ARG A 159 -17.67 -0.86 -0.51
C ARG A 159 -17.26 -2.31 -0.72
N PRO A 160 -18.22 -3.26 -0.69
CA PRO A 160 -17.92 -4.68 -0.70
C PRO A 160 -17.32 -5.20 -2.01
N GLY A 161 -17.54 -4.49 -3.13
CA GLY A 161 -16.93 -4.81 -4.42
C GLY A 161 -15.47 -4.36 -4.56
N GLY A 162 -14.99 -3.48 -3.67
CA GLY A 162 -13.65 -2.90 -3.78
C GLY A 162 -12.54 -3.89 -3.46
N TYR A 163 -11.44 -3.79 -4.20
CA TYR A 163 -10.19 -4.46 -3.87
C TYR A 163 -9.43 -3.61 -2.85
N TRP A 164 -9.59 -3.94 -1.57
CA TRP A 164 -9.06 -3.21 -0.43
C TRP A 164 -7.78 -3.82 0.11
N GLY A 165 -6.79 -2.97 0.41
CA GLY A 165 -5.55 -3.39 1.03
C GLY A 165 -4.66 -2.21 1.40
N TYR A 166 -3.49 -2.52 1.96
CA TYR A 166 -2.52 -1.52 2.35
C TYR A 166 -1.37 -1.44 1.36
N TYR A 167 -1.00 -0.22 0.99
CA TYR A 167 0.18 0.04 0.16
C TYR A 167 1.44 -0.52 0.83
N GLY A 168 2.31 -1.13 0.03
CA GLY A 168 3.59 -1.67 0.47
C GLY A 168 3.51 -3.04 1.12
N PHE A 169 2.33 -3.65 1.23
CA PHE A 169 2.13 -4.97 1.83
C PHE A 169 1.58 -6.01 0.84
N PRO A 170 2.02 -7.28 0.97
CA PRO A 170 2.98 -7.79 1.94
C PRO A 170 4.43 -7.41 1.58
N ARG A 171 5.32 -7.48 2.57
CA ARG A 171 6.77 -7.28 2.38
C ARG A 171 7.46 -8.64 2.22
N ALA A 172 8.71 -8.68 1.76
CA ALA A 172 9.50 -9.93 1.67
C ALA A 172 9.97 -10.43 3.06
N ARG A 173 9.03 -10.73 3.98
CA ARG A 173 9.29 -11.17 5.36
C ARG A 173 8.35 -12.31 5.76
N LYS A 174 8.72 -13.54 5.42
CA LYS A 174 7.89 -14.75 5.62
C LYS A 174 7.31 -14.90 7.04
N GLN A 175 8.16 -14.80 8.07
CA GLN A 175 7.74 -14.98 9.47
C GLN A 175 6.81 -13.86 9.96
N GLY A 176 7.07 -12.61 9.56
CA GLY A 176 6.19 -11.48 9.89
C GLY A 176 4.84 -11.62 9.19
N ASN A 177 4.86 -11.96 7.90
CA ASN A 177 3.61 -12.19 7.16
C ASN A 177 2.80 -13.36 7.71
N ASP A 178 3.43 -14.41 8.23
CA ASP A 178 2.69 -15.51 8.86
C ASP A 178 1.94 -15.06 10.14
N GLN A 179 2.47 -14.08 10.88
CA GLN A 179 1.79 -13.48 12.04
C GLN A 179 0.64 -12.53 11.64
N LEU A 180 0.69 -12.00 10.41
CA LEU A 180 -0.31 -11.09 9.86
C LEU A 180 -1.45 -11.82 9.11
N GLY A 181 -1.65 -13.12 9.35
CA GLY A 181 -2.75 -13.90 8.74
C GLY A 181 -4.11 -13.20 8.80
N TRP A 182 -4.39 -12.53 9.93
CA TRP A 182 -5.61 -11.75 10.15
C TRP A 182 -5.75 -10.55 9.19
N LEU A 183 -4.65 -9.96 8.73
CA LEU A 183 -4.65 -8.84 7.80
C LEU A 183 -4.96 -9.33 6.38
N TRP A 184 -4.35 -10.44 5.99
CA TRP A 184 -4.49 -11.00 4.65
C TRP A 184 -5.87 -11.59 4.39
N GLN A 185 -6.50 -12.17 5.42
CA GLN A 185 -7.89 -12.66 5.37
C GLN A 185 -8.88 -11.50 5.18
N GLU A 186 -8.56 -10.33 5.72
CA GLU A 186 -9.40 -9.14 5.59
C GLU A 186 -9.08 -8.34 4.31
N SER A 187 -7.92 -8.54 3.69
CA SER A 187 -7.53 -7.83 2.46
C SER A 187 -8.17 -8.47 1.22
N THR A 188 -8.84 -7.67 0.39
CA THR A 188 -9.37 -8.10 -0.92
C THR A 188 -8.47 -7.69 -2.08
N GLY A 189 -7.34 -7.02 -1.83
CA GLY A 189 -6.25 -6.78 -2.78
C GLY A 189 -4.88 -6.72 -2.07
N LEU A 190 -3.81 -7.09 -2.76
CA LEU A 190 -2.43 -7.05 -2.24
C LEU A 190 -1.56 -6.09 -3.08
N TYR A 191 -0.87 -5.16 -2.42
CA TYR A 191 -0.21 -4.01 -3.05
C TYR A 191 1.26 -3.90 -2.65
N PRO A 192 2.11 -4.91 -2.92
CA PRO A 192 3.50 -4.86 -2.54
C PRO A 192 4.24 -3.75 -3.30
N ARG A 193 5.19 -3.09 -2.64
CA ARG A 193 6.03 -2.05 -3.27
C ARG A 193 7.26 -2.67 -3.89
N ILE A 194 7.47 -2.46 -5.19
CA ILE A 194 8.62 -2.97 -5.96
C ILE A 194 9.50 -1.85 -6.54
N TYR A 195 9.50 -0.69 -5.89
CA TYR A 195 10.29 0.45 -6.34
C TYR A 195 11.77 0.09 -6.30
N SER A 196 12.48 0.44 -7.37
CA SER A 196 13.90 0.14 -7.50
C SER A 196 14.62 1.31 -8.15
N SER A 197 15.82 1.62 -7.66
CA SER A 197 16.67 2.64 -8.25
C SER A 197 17.27 2.13 -9.56
N ILE A 198 17.38 2.99 -10.57
CA ILE A 198 18.11 2.65 -11.80
C ILE A 198 19.60 2.37 -11.53
N SER A 199 20.15 2.91 -10.43
CA SER A 199 21.54 2.63 -10.00
C SER A 199 21.73 1.23 -9.41
N THR A 200 20.65 0.50 -9.09
CA THR A 200 20.75 -0.87 -8.58
C THR A 200 21.02 -1.83 -9.74
N PRO A 201 22.02 -2.74 -9.63
CA PRO A 201 22.33 -3.70 -10.69
C PRO A 201 21.11 -4.54 -11.13
N PRO A 202 20.90 -4.80 -12.43
CA PRO A 202 19.73 -5.52 -12.94
C PRO A 202 19.39 -6.82 -12.20
N ASP A 203 20.38 -7.67 -11.92
CA ASP A 203 20.15 -8.95 -11.24
C ASP A 203 19.74 -8.79 -9.78
N ALA A 204 20.32 -7.82 -9.08
CA ALA A 204 19.91 -7.48 -7.71
C ALA A 204 18.49 -6.94 -7.65
N ARG A 205 18.09 -6.12 -8.64
CA ARG A 205 16.72 -5.64 -8.78
C ARG A 205 15.74 -6.79 -9.02
N ARG A 206 16.04 -7.66 -9.99
CA ARG A 206 15.23 -8.84 -10.29
C ARG A 206 15.07 -9.72 -9.06
N THR A 207 16.16 -10.04 -8.37
CA THR A 207 16.13 -10.87 -7.17
C THR A 207 15.22 -10.28 -6.09
N THR A 208 15.33 -8.98 -5.84
CA THR A 208 14.49 -8.28 -4.84
C THR A 208 13.02 -8.32 -5.21
N ILE A 209 12.69 -8.03 -6.47
CA ILE A 209 11.32 -7.97 -6.96
C ILE A 209 10.69 -9.36 -6.98
N THR A 210 11.40 -10.37 -7.51
CA THR A 210 10.98 -11.76 -7.47
C THR A 210 10.75 -12.23 -6.03
N SER A 211 11.60 -11.85 -5.08
CA SER A 211 11.43 -12.22 -3.66
C SER A 211 10.15 -11.62 -3.06
N ILE A 212 9.87 -10.35 -3.36
CA ILE A 212 8.65 -9.67 -2.89
C ILE A 212 7.40 -10.31 -3.49
N VAL A 213 7.38 -10.55 -4.79
CA VAL A 213 6.19 -11.07 -5.46
C VAL A 213 5.97 -12.54 -5.12
N ASN A 214 7.01 -13.37 -5.05
CA ASN A 214 6.89 -14.77 -4.60
C ASN A 214 6.33 -14.86 -3.18
N GLU A 215 6.79 -14.00 -2.27
CA GLU A 215 6.24 -13.95 -0.92
C GLU A 215 4.78 -13.47 -0.94
N THR A 216 4.42 -12.54 -1.81
CA THR A 216 3.04 -12.09 -1.98
C THR A 216 2.13 -13.20 -2.49
N VAL A 217 2.60 -13.98 -3.47
CA VAL A 217 1.89 -15.17 -4.00
C VAL A 217 1.69 -16.21 -2.90
N ARG A 218 2.71 -16.46 -2.08
CA ARG A 218 2.62 -17.37 -0.94
C ARG A 218 1.59 -16.89 0.09
N VAL A 219 1.61 -15.61 0.44
CA VAL A 219 0.64 -14.99 1.36
C VAL A 219 -0.77 -15.13 0.81
N LYS A 220 -0.98 -14.80 -0.46
CA LYS A 220 -2.26 -14.96 -1.14
C LYS A 220 -2.77 -16.39 -1.04
N ALA A 221 -1.94 -17.36 -1.43
CA ALA A 221 -2.31 -18.77 -1.44
C ALA A 221 -2.64 -19.32 -0.05
N LYS A 222 -1.98 -18.81 0.99
CA LYS A 222 -2.11 -19.32 2.37
C LYS A 222 -3.26 -18.67 3.15
N TYR A 223 -3.55 -17.38 2.92
CA TYR A 223 -4.40 -16.60 3.82
C TYR A 223 -5.48 -15.77 3.14
N SER A 224 -5.28 -15.33 1.90
CA SER A 224 -6.18 -14.34 1.29
C SER A 224 -7.46 -14.98 0.74
N PRO A 225 -8.56 -14.21 0.66
CA PRO A 225 -9.77 -14.64 -0.02
C PRO A 225 -9.50 -15.07 -1.47
N PRO A 226 -10.29 -16.01 -2.02
CA PRO A 226 -10.25 -16.31 -3.45
C PRO A 226 -10.36 -15.04 -4.27
N ASN A 227 -9.74 -15.02 -5.45
CA ASN A 227 -9.80 -13.91 -6.40
C ASN A 227 -9.10 -12.60 -5.99
N THR A 228 -8.43 -12.55 -4.83
CA THR A 228 -7.60 -11.40 -4.42
C THR A 228 -6.52 -11.10 -5.46
N PRO A 229 -6.51 -9.93 -6.13
CA PRO A 229 -5.49 -9.59 -7.10
C PRO A 229 -4.19 -9.21 -6.40
N ILE A 230 -3.07 -9.49 -7.08
CA ILE A 230 -1.75 -8.98 -6.70
C ILE A 230 -1.44 -7.85 -7.67
N LEU A 231 -1.24 -6.65 -7.15
CA LEU A 231 -1.03 -5.43 -7.93
C LEU A 231 0.16 -4.65 -7.34
N PRO A 232 1.40 -5.02 -7.69
CA PRO A 232 2.59 -4.35 -7.19
C PRO A 232 2.66 -2.90 -7.65
N TYR A 233 3.06 -2.02 -6.73
CA TYR A 233 3.31 -0.60 -7.00
C TYR A 233 4.73 -0.39 -7.56
N THR A 234 4.82 0.34 -8.68
CA THR A 234 6.07 0.72 -9.35
C THR A 234 6.09 2.20 -9.76
N LEU A 235 7.27 2.83 -9.84
CA LEU A 235 7.43 4.25 -10.24
C LEU A 235 7.54 4.45 -11.76
N VAL A 236 7.87 3.38 -12.50
CA VAL A 236 8.22 3.35 -13.92
C VAL A 236 8.85 4.66 -14.41
N GLN A 237 10.15 4.80 -14.19
CA GLN A 237 10.98 5.86 -14.77
C GLN A 237 12.08 5.19 -15.61
N ASN A 238 12.48 5.83 -16.73
CA ASN A 238 13.66 5.46 -17.54
C ASN A 238 13.85 3.94 -17.75
N GLY A 239 12.95 3.31 -18.51
CA GLY A 239 13.09 1.92 -18.92
C GLY A 239 12.56 0.88 -17.92
N GLY A 240 11.93 1.26 -16.81
CA GLY A 240 11.39 0.35 -15.78
C GLY A 240 10.25 -0.61 -16.21
N THR A 241 9.86 -0.64 -17.48
CA THR A 241 8.80 -1.52 -17.99
C THR A 241 9.19 -2.99 -18.03
N TYR A 242 10.50 -3.32 -18.05
CA TYR A 242 10.98 -4.71 -18.04
C TYR A 242 10.46 -5.52 -16.85
N LEU A 243 10.12 -4.84 -15.74
CA LEU A 243 9.56 -5.43 -14.53
C LEU A 243 8.20 -6.08 -14.74
N PHE A 244 7.46 -5.69 -15.78
CA PHE A 244 6.07 -6.12 -15.93
C PHE A 244 6.00 -7.60 -16.30
N ASN A 245 6.88 -8.06 -17.20
CA ASN A 245 7.04 -9.48 -17.50
C ASN A 245 7.43 -10.25 -16.23
N GLU A 246 8.39 -9.73 -15.47
CA GLU A 246 8.93 -10.40 -14.30
C GLU A 246 7.88 -10.61 -13.21
N VAL A 247 6.98 -9.64 -12.99
CA VAL A 247 5.87 -9.81 -12.03
C VAL A 247 4.69 -10.59 -12.61
N ARG A 248 4.42 -10.48 -13.92
CA ARG A 248 3.39 -11.27 -14.60
C ARG A 248 3.69 -12.76 -14.53
N ASP A 249 4.93 -13.14 -14.84
CA ASP A 249 5.33 -14.54 -14.98
C ASP A 249 5.32 -15.29 -13.64
N VAL A 250 5.38 -14.58 -12.51
CA VAL A 250 5.24 -15.13 -11.16
C VAL A 250 3.82 -15.05 -10.60
N GLY A 251 2.83 -14.63 -11.40
CA GLY A 251 1.41 -14.69 -11.04
C GLY A 251 0.81 -13.39 -10.51
N SER A 252 1.43 -12.24 -10.76
CA SER A 252 0.79 -10.94 -10.52
C SER A 252 -0.43 -10.76 -11.43
N SER A 253 -1.48 -10.12 -10.92
CA SER A 253 -2.67 -9.77 -11.72
C SER A 253 -2.45 -8.53 -12.58
N GLY A 254 -1.41 -7.76 -12.27
CA GLY A 254 -1.12 -6.51 -12.97
C GLY A 254 -0.02 -5.71 -12.28
N VAL A 255 0.03 -4.41 -12.54
CA VAL A 255 0.88 -3.42 -11.85
C VAL A 255 0.16 -2.10 -11.69
N VAL A 256 0.49 -1.37 -10.61
CA VAL A 256 0.10 0.02 -10.43
C VAL A 256 1.30 0.92 -10.68
N ILE A 257 1.19 1.82 -11.66
CA ILE A 257 2.19 2.83 -11.98
C ILE A 257 1.87 4.08 -11.16
N TRP A 258 2.67 4.34 -10.13
CA TRP A 258 2.51 5.50 -9.26
C TRP A 258 3.42 6.66 -9.66
N GLY A 259 2.99 7.89 -9.36
CA GLY A 259 3.75 9.11 -9.60
C GLY A 259 3.49 10.16 -8.53
N SER A 260 4.47 11.03 -8.31
CA SER A 260 4.36 12.14 -7.37
C SER A 260 3.77 13.36 -8.04
N SER A 261 3.02 14.19 -7.31
CA SER A 261 2.59 15.51 -7.82
C SER A 261 3.77 16.41 -8.16
N ARG A 262 4.93 16.17 -7.52
CA ARG A 262 6.19 16.85 -7.80
C ARG A 262 6.73 16.58 -9.20
N ASP A 263 6.36 15.46 -9.81
CA ASP A 263 6.83 15.04 -11.13
C ASP A 263 6.29 15.93 -12.27
N PHE A 264 5.39 16.86 -11.95
CA PHE A 264 4.74 17.72 -12.95
C PHE A 264 4.86 19.23 -12.63
N HIS A 265 5.65 19.64 -11.62
CA HIS A 265 5.81 21.05 -11.22
C HIS A 265 6.65 21.91 -12.17
N THR A 266 7.48 21.32 -13.04
CA THR A 266 8.38 22.07 -13.92
C THR A 266 7.85 22.15 -15.36
N PRO A 267 8.08 23.27 -16.08
CA PRO A 267 7.71 23.38 -17.49
C PRO A 267 8.36 22.28 -18.33
N GLY A 268 7.57 21.61 -19.17
CA GLY A 268 8.04 20.54 -20.06
C GLY A 268 7.82 19.11 -19.54
N GLU A 269 7.55 18.91 -18.25
CA GLU A 269 7.32 17.56 -17.70
C GLU A 269 6.13 16.84 -18.34
N CYS A 270 5.04 17.55 -18.66
CA CYS A 270 3.91 16.95 -19.37
C CYS A 270 4.29 16.48 -20.79
N ALA A 271 5.14 17.22 -21.50
CA ALA A 271 5.58 16.82 -22.85
C ALA A 271 6.51 15.60 -22.79
N ILE A 272 7.40 15.54 -21.79
CA ILE A 272 8.25 14.38 -21.52
C ILE A 272 7.40 13.15 -21.18
N LEU A 273 6.41 13.31 -20.30
CA LEU A 273 5.47 12.25 -19.94
C LEU A 273 4.72 11.76 -21.18
N GLN A 274 4.14 12.67 -21.96
CA GLN A 274 3.39 12.34 -23.17
C GLN A 274 4.27 11.58 -24.19
N ALA A 275 5.49 12.05 -24.42
CA ALA A 275 6.45 11.35 -25.29
C ALA A 275 6.80 9.96 -24.77
N TYR A 276 6.97 9.80 -23.44
CA TYR A 276 7.24 8.50 -22.82
C TYR A 276 6.05 7.53 -22.96
N VAL A 277 4.83 8.02 -22.72
CA VAL A 277 3.60 7.23 -22.90
C VAL A 277 3.46 6.77 -24.34
N ASN A 278 3.57 7.69 -25.30
CA ASN A 278 3.31 7.39 -26.70
C ASN A 278 4.39 6.52 -27.35
N ASN A 279 5.66 6.71 -26.99
CA ASN A 279 6.78 6.08 -27.68
C ASN A 279 7.36 4.86 -26.95
N VAL A 280 7.10 4.70 -25.65
CA VAL A 280 7.73 3.64 -24.84
C VAL A 280 6.71 2.82 -24.07
N LEU A 281 6.01 3.44 -23.11
CA LEU A 281 5.15 2.70 -22.19
C LEU A 281 3.93 2.12 -22.91
N GLY A 282 3.20 2.95 -23.65
CA GLY A 282 1.95 2.56 -24.32
C GLY A 282 2.13 1.39 -25.30
N PRO A 283 3.04 1.49 -26.28
CA PRO A 283 3.33 0.39 -27.19
C PRO A 283 3.82 -0.89 -26.49
N TYR A 284 4.52 -0.76 -25.36
CA TYR A 284 4.93 -1.92 -24.56
C TYR A 284 3.73 -2.59 -23.88
N VAL A 285 2.85 -1.82 -23.24
CA VAL A 285 1.64 -2.37 -22.57
C VAL A 285 0.73 -3.06 -23.57
N LEU A 286 0.53 -2.50 -24.77
CA LEU A 286 -0.26 -3.16 -25.82
C LEU A 286 0.31 -4.51 -26.25
N LYS A 287 1.64 -4.67 -26.25
CA LYS A 287 2.28 -5.97 -26.55
C LYS A 287 2.18 -6.95 -25.40
N LEU A 288 2.17 -6.44 -24.16
CA LEU A 288 2.11 -7.26 -22.95
C LEU A 288 0.72 -7.84 -22.67
N THR A 289 -0.32 -7.08 -23.05
CA THR A 289 -1.73 -7.35 -22.70
C THR A 289 -2.55 -7.98 -23.83
N LYS A 290 -1.98 -8.07 -25.04
CA LYS A 290 -2.48 -8.92 -26.13
C LYS A 290 -2.13 -10.37 -25.89
#